data_AF-A0A1W6ZSB0-F1
#
_entry.id   AF-A0A1W6ZSB0-F1
#
_cell.length_a   1.000
_cell.length_b   1.000
_cell.length_c   1.000
_cell.angle_alpha   90.00
_cell.angle_beta   90.00
_cell.angle_gamma   90.00
#
_symmetry.space_group_name_H-M   'P 1'
#
loop_
_entity.id
_entity.type
_entity.pdbx_description
1 polymer ?
#
loop_
_entity_poly.entity_id
_entity_poly.type
_entity_poly.pdbx_seq_one_letter_code
_entity_poly.pdbx_strand_id
1 'polypeptide(L)' 'MTSKLSSAMLRRWSMQCAAQADSAHFNGNERQYLLKMRTSLLDLADAQDWLDGKSANVVSAPSEQGSVPARTVH' A
#
# COMPACT_ATOMS: atom_id res chain seq x y z
N MET A 1 -2.75 -14.50 13.12
CA MET A 1 -3.68 -13.98 12.10
C MET A 1 -3.24 -12.58 11.71
N THR A 2 -2.31 -12.44 10.77
CA THR A 2 -1.91 -11.14 10.21
C THR A 2 -2.71 -10.94 8.94
N SER A 3 -3.98 -10.56 9.08
CA SER A 3 -4.80 -10.15 7.94
C SER A 3 -4.14 -8.91 7.33
N LYS A 4 -3.34 -9.08 6.27
CA LYS A 4 -2.77 -7.95 5.51
C LYS A 4 -3.93 -7.02 5.16
N LEU A 5 -3.92 -5.82 5.72
CA LEU A 5 -4.91 -4.81 5.38
C LEU A 5 -4.70 -4.43 3.92
N SER A 6 -5.64 -4.80 3.06
CA SER A 6 -5.58 -4.44 1.64
C SER A 6 -5.75 -2.93 1.47
N SER A 7 -5.08 -2.34 0.48
CA SER A 7 -5.25 -0.94 0.08
C SER A 7 -6.73 -0.58 -0.15
N ALA A 8 -7.53 -1.52 -0.68
CA ALA A 8 -8.97 -1.35 -0.85
C ALA A 8 -9.72 -1.21 0.49
N MET A 9 -9.32 -1.96 1.52
CA MET A 9 -9.92 -1.87 2.86
C MET A 9 -9.64 -0.51 3.50
N LEU A 10 -8.39 -0.04 3.37
CA LEU A 10 -7.96 1.27 3.89
C LEU A 10 -8.71 2.43 3.21
N ARG A 11 -8.93 2.35 1.89
CA ARG A 11 -9.76 3.30 1.14
C ARG A 11 -11.22 3.27 1.58
N ARG A 12 -11.77 2.11 1.94
CA ARG A 12 -13.15 2.02 2.48
C ARG A 12 -13.28 2.70 3.83
N TRP A 13 -12.31 2.53 4.73
CA TRP A 13 -12.30 3.23 6.01
C TRP A 13 -12.14 4.74 5.85
N SER A 14 -11.30 5.21 4.92
CA SER A 14 -11.15 6.65 4.68
C SER A 14 -12.46 7.30 4.20
N MET A 15 -13.24 6.60 3.38
CA MET A 15 -14.59 7.03 2.98
C MET A 15 -15.56 7.10 4.16
N GLN A 16 -15.49 6.14 5.10
CA GLN A 16 -16.32 6.18 6.31
C GLN A 16 -15.97 7.36 7.20
N CYS A 17 -14.69 7.66 7.40
CA CYS A 17 -14.25 8.85 8.12
C CYS A 17 -14.77 10.15 7.45
N ALA A 18 -14.76 10.22 6.12
CA ALA A 18 -15.31 11.35 5.38
C ALA A 18 -16.83 11.51 5.57
N ALA A 19 -17.58 10.41 5.46
CA ALA A 19 -19.04 10.41 5.65
C ALA A 19 -19.44 10.76 7.09
N GLN A 20 -18.66 10.27 8.07
CA GLN A 20 -18.84 10.65 9.47
C GLN A 20 -18.52 12.13 9.69
N ALA A 21 -17.43 12.65 9.11
CA ALA A 21 -17.06 14.07 9.22
C ALA A 21 -18.09 15.04 8.64
N ASP A 22 -18.92 14.57 7.71
CA ASP A 22 -20.02 15.34 7.10
C ASP A 22 -21.34 15.23 7.88
N SER A 23 -21.41 14.31 8.85
CA SER A 23 -22.61 14.14 9.67
C SER A 23 -22.73 15.29 10.67
N ALA A 24 -23.93 15.89 10.76
CA ALA A 24 -24.24 17.02 11.64
C ALA A 24 -24.06 16.75 13.15
N HIS A 25 -23.74 15.51 13.52
CA HIS A 25 -23.53 15.08 14.91
C HIS A 25 -22.14 15.46 15.45
N PHE A 26 -21.13 15.60 14.59
CA PHE A 26 -19.76 15.83 15.05
C PHE A 26 -19.45 17.32 15.19
N ASN A 27 -18.85 17.69 16.31
CA ASN A 27 -18.38 19.04 16.52
C ASN A 27 -17.14 19.35 15.64
N GLY A 28 -16.76 20.63 15.55
CA GLY A 28 -15.66 21.07 14.69
C GLY A 28 -14.33 20.35 14.94
N ASN A 29 -14.02 19.96 16.17
CA ASN A 29 -12.78 19.25 16.53
C ASN A 29 -12.84 17.78 16.11
N GLU A 30 -13.97 17.11 16.35
CA GLU A 30 -14.17 15.71 15.94
C GLU A 30 -14.16 15.58 14.42
N ARG A 31 -14.77 16.55 13.71
CA ARG A 31 -14.70 16.64 12.25
C ARG A 31 -13.26 16.76 11.77
N GLN A 32 -12.44 17.62 12.38
CA GLN A 32 -11.02 17.74 12.02
C GLN A 32 -10.24 16.46 12.29
N TYR A 33 -10.53 15.77 13.39
CA TYR A 33 -9.91 14.48 13.70
C TYR A 33 -10.26 13.41 12.66
N LEU A 34 -11.54 13.30 12.28
CA LEU A 34 -12.00 12.37 11.24
C LEU A 34 -11.37 12.68 9.88
N LEU A 35 -11.24 13.96 9.50
CA LEU A 35 -10.56 14.36 8.27
C LEU A 35 -9.07 14.05 8.30
N LYS A 36 -8.40 14.25 9.44
CA LYS A 36 -6.99 13.86 9.62
C LYS A 36 -6.81 12.34 9.49
N MET A 37 -7.71 11.57 10.11
CA MET A 37 -7.70 10.11 10.02
C MET A 37 -7.94 9.63 8.58
N ARG A 38 -8.86 10.26 7.85
CA ARG A 38 -9.07 10.00 6.42
C ARG A 38 -7.77 10.16 5.63
N THR A 39 -7.05 11.26 5.83
CA THR A 39 -5.78 11.51 5.12
C THR A 39 -4.76 10.43 5.45
N SER A 40 -4.56 10.12 6.73
CA SER A 40 -3.61 9.07 7.13
C SER A 40 -3.98 7.69 6.58
N LEU A 41 -5.27 7.37 6.47
CA LEU A 41 -5.72 6.10 5.85
C LEU A 41 -5.45 6.05 4.34
N LEU A 42 -5.52 7.19 3.65
CA LEU A 42 -5.15 7.27 2.23
C LEU A 42 -3.64 7.10 2.04
N ASP A 43 -2.82 7.77 2.85
CA ASP A 43 -1.36 7.61 2.81
C ASP A 43 -0.94 6.14 3.04
N LEU A 44 -1.60 5.47 4.01
CA LEU A 44 -1.37 4.03 4.25
C LEU A 44 -1.83 3.16 3.08
N ALA A 45 -2.94 3.51 2.42
CA ALA A 45 -3.43 2.77 1.26
C ALA A 45 -2.43 2.86 0.09
N ASP A 46 -1.87 4.03 -0.14
CA ASP A 46 -0.89 4.26 -1.21
C ASP A 46 0.46 3.60 -0.90
N ALA A 47 0.89 3.63 0.37
CA ALA A 47 2.06 2.87 0.81
C ALA A 47 1.86 1.35 0.63
N GLN A 48 0.66 0.84 0.92
CA GLN A 48 0.33 -0.57 0.73
C GLN A 48 0.29 -0.95 -0.76
N ASP A 49 -0.28 -0.11 -1.61
CA ASP A 49 -0.32 -0.27 -3.07
C ASP A 49 1.10 -0.35 -3.65
N TRP A 50 1.99 0.53 -3.18
CA TRP A 50 3.40 0.51 -3.57
C TRP A 50 4.12 -0.78 -3.12
N LEU A 51 3.87 -1.26 -1.91
CA LEU A 51 4.44 -2.52 -1.42
C LEU A 51 3.94 -3.73 -2.22
N ASP A 52 2.66 -3.76 -2.58
CA ASP A 52 2.08 -4.82 -3.40
C ASP A 52 2.65 -4.80 -4.84
N GLY A 53 2.75 -3.61 -5.45
CA GLY A 53 3.36 -3.45 -6.78
C GLY A 53 4.85 -3.80 -6.82
N LYS A 54 5.60 -3.49 -5.76
CA LYS A 54 7.02 -3.85 -5.64
C LYS A 54 7.21 -5.36 -5.42
N SER A 55 6.30 -6.02 -4.69
CA SER A 55 6.31 -7.47 -4.53
C SER A 55 6.04 -8.21 -5.85
N ALA A 56 5.19 -7.64 -6.72
CA ALA A 56 4.93 -8.18 -8.06
C ALA A 56 6.13 -8.03 -9.02
N ASN A 57 7.00 -7.03 -8.83
CA ASN A 57 8.13 -6.76 -9.71
C ASN A 57 9.36 -7.67 -9.48
N VAL A 58 9.40 -8.45 -8.39
CA VAL A 58 10.57 -9.30 -8.05
C VAL A 58 10.54 -10.65 -8.80
N VAL A 59 9.43 -11.03 -9.45
CA VAL A 59 9.27 -12.35 -10.10
C VAL A 59 9.62 -12.37 -11.60
N SER A 60 10.38 -11.41 -12.09
CA SER A 60 10.85 -11.42 -13.49
C SER A 60 12.32 -11.03 -13.58
N ALA A 61 13.18 -11.82 -12.95
CA ALA A 61 14.57 -11.94 -13.39
C ALA A 61 14.66 -13.15 -14.34
N PRO A 62 15.06 -12.99 -15.61
CA PRO A 62 15.25 -14.10 -16.52
C PRO A 62 16.40 -15.00 -16.02
N SER A 63 16.07 -16.26 -15.80
CA SER A 63 17.02 -17.35 -15.61
C SER A 63 17.82 -17.57 -16.89
N GLU A 64 19.01 -16.98 -17.00
CA GLU A 64 20.04 -17.45 -17.93
C GLU A 64 21.26 -17.93 -17.13
N GLN A 65 21.11 -19.12 -16.55
CA GLN A 65 22.26 -19.98 -16.27
C GLN A 65 22.72 -20.60 -17.59
N GLY A 66 23.87 -20.16 -18.09
CA GLY A 66 24.55 -20.74 -19.23
C GLY A 66 26.06 -20.64 -19.08
N SER A 67 26.64 -21.69 -18.50
CA SER A 67 28.05 -22.09 -18.38
C SER A 67 29.11 -21.29 -19.17
N VAL A 68 30.08 -20.75 -18.44
CA VAL A 68 31.45 -20.52 -18.94
C VAL A 68 32.23 -21.84 -18.91
N PRO A 69 32.97 -22.20 -19.98
CA PRO A 69 34.22 -22.91 -19.75
C PRO A 69 35.43 -22.38 -20.53
N ALA A 70 36.56 -22.48 -19.82
CA ALA A 70 37.93 -22.72 -20.27
C ALA A 70 38.57 -21.75 -21.28
N ARG A 71 39.49 -20.93 -20.77
CA ARG A 71 40.57 -20.36 -21.58
C ARG A 71 41.92 -20.66 -20.93
N THR A 72 42.41 -21.87 -21.15
CA THR A 72 43.85 -22.17 -21.08
C THR A 72 44.39 -22.02 -22.48
N VAL A 73 45.27 -21.03 -22.69
CA VAL A 73 46.10 -20.95 -23.89
C VAL A 73 47.56 -20.91 -23.47
N HIS A 74 48.32 -21.67 -24.26
CA HIS A 74 49.66 -22.22 -24.09
C HIS A 74 50.76 -21.15 -24.05
#